data_AF-A0A293LCM0-F1
#
_entry.id   AF-A0A293LCM0-F1
#
_cell.length_a   1.000
_cell.length_b   1.000
_cell.length_c   1.000
_cell.angle_alpha   90.00
_cell.angle_beta   90.00
_cell.angle_gamma   90.00
#
_symmetry.space_group_name_H-M   'P 1'
#
loop_
_entity.id
_entity.type
_entity.pdbx_description
1 polymer ?
#
loop_
_entity_poly.entity_id
_entity_poly.type
_entity_poly.pdbx_seq_one_letter_code
_entity_poly.pdbx_strand_id
1 'polypeptide(L)'
;MTLGETSMKYSQSNIESSIHKCQFGRDSLENRMRRNNLIFKGLPKQPSETWSDTEQILRDFTLRHLELDIGDVERVHRLGRYCRDFHRPIVVKFLNFK
;
A
#
# COMPACT_ATOMS: atom_id res chain seq x y z
N MET A 1 -10.09 44.78 -15.76
CA MET A 1 -10.73 43.49 -15.43
C MET A 1 -12.19 43.74 -15.13
N THR A 2 -13.10 43.05 -15.81
CA THR A 2 -14.55 43.20 -15.60
C THR A 2 -14.99 42.44 -14.33
N LEU A 3 -16.08 42.87 -13.69
CA LEU A 3 -16.63 42.21 -12.49
C LEU A 3 -16.84 40.69 -12.67
N GLY A 4 -17.13 40.25 -13.90
CA GLY A 4 -17.26 38.83 -14.25
C GLY A 4 -15.94 38.06 -14.14
N GLU A 5 -14.82 38.65 -14.55
CA GLU A 5 -13.48 38.02 -14.46
C GLU A 5 -13.04 37.84 -13.01
N THR A 6 -13.37 38.79 -12.13
CA THR A 6 -13.05 38.70 -10.71
C THR A 6 -13.88 37.62 -10.01
N SER A 7 -15.17 37.52 -10.34
CA SER A 7 -16.06 36.47 -9.83
C SER A 7 -15.61 35.07 -10.28
N MET A 8 -15.22 34.92 -11.56
CA MET A 8 -14.67 33.66 -12.08
C MET A 8 -13.34 33.29 -11.43
N LYS A 9 -12.44 34.24 -11.17
CA LYS A 9 -11.18 33.95 -10.46
C LYS A 9 -11.42 33.50 -9.02
N TYR A 10 -12.41 34.08 -8.36
CA TYR A 10 -12.78 33.69 -6.99
C TYR A 10 -13.37 32.28 -6.95
N SER A 11 -14.29 31.94 -7.86
CA SER A 11 -14.85 30.59 -7.94
C SER A 11 -13.78 29.55 -8.28
N GLN A 12 -12.85 29.87 -9.19
CA GLN A 12 -11.72 29.02 -9.53
C GLN A 12 -10.83 28.73 -8.31
N SER A 13 -10.48 29.77 -7.53
CA SER A 13 -9.68 29.61 -6.31
C SER A 13 -10.36 28.73 -5.25
N ASN A 14 -11.68 28.85 -5.11
CA ASN A 14 -12.46 28.02 -4.19
C ASN A 14 -12.50 26.54 -4.61
N ILE A 15 -12.58 26.28 -5.93
CA ILE A 15 -12.54 24.92 -6.49
C ILE A 15 -11.17 24.31 -6.25
N GLU A 16 -10.09 25.02 -6.57
CA GLU A 16 -8.71 24.58 -6.35
C GLU A 16 -8.47 24.24 -4.88
N SER A 17 -8.94 25.08 -3.97
CA SER A 17 -8.87 24.85 -2.53
C SER A 17 -9.63 23.60 -2.08
N SER A 18 -10.80 23.34 -2.68
CA SER A 18 -11.61 22.17 -2.37
C SER A 18 -10.99 20.88 -2.89
N ILE A 19 -10.44 20.91 -4.12
CA ILE A 19 -9.68 19.79 -4.69
C ILE A 19 -8.49 19.45 -3.80
N HIS A 20 -7.72 20.46 -3.37
CA HIS A 20 -6.57 20.25 -2.50
C HIS A 20 -6.97 19.60 -1.16
N LYS A 21 -8.05 20.08 -0.53
CA LYS A 21 -8.58 19.48 0.71
C LYS A 21 -9.00 18.02 0.50
N CYS A 22 -9.67 17.71 -0.60
CA CYS A 22 -10.08 16.35 -0.94
C CYS A 22 -8.87 15.43 -1.18
N GLN A 23 -7.87 15.89 -1.93
CA GLN A 23 -6.63 15.14 -2.18
C GLN A 23 -5.89 14.85 -0.89
N PHE A 24 -5.70 15.88 -0.05
CA PHE A 24 -5.04 15.72 1.25
C PHE A 24 -5.78 14.72 2.16
N GLY A 25 -7.11 14.81 2.20
CA GLY A 25 -7.95 13.87 2.95
C GLY A 25 -7.80 12.43 2.44
N ARG A 26 -7.81 12.24 1.12
CA ARG A 26 -7.62 10.94 0.47
C ARG A 26 -6.25 10.35 0.83
N ASP A 27 -5.18 11.10 0.68
CA ASP A 27 -3.83 10.62 0.95
C ASP A 27 -3.65 10.28 2.43
N SER A 28 -4.23 11.10 3.32
CA SER A 28 -4.26 10.81 4.76
C SER A 28 -4.99 9.51 5.09
N LEU A 29 -6.14 9.25 4.46
CA LEU A 29 -6.90 8.02 4.64
C LEU A 29 -6.14 6.81 4.09
N GLU A 30 -5.59 6.90 2.89
CA GLU A 30 -4.82 5.81 2.31
C GLU A 30 -3.59 5.47 3.16
N ASN A 31 -2.90 6.47 3.70
CA ASN A 31 -1.76 6.25 4.58
C ASN A 31 -2.16 5.56 5.89
N ARG A 32 -3.30 5.92 6.49
CA ARG A 32 -3.83 5.21 7.67
C ARG A 32 -4.21 3.76 7.33
N MET A 33 -4.83 3.53 6.17
CA MET A 33 -5.23 2.19 5.72
C MET A 33 -4.04 1.28 5.37
N ARG A 34 -2.88 1.86 5.04
CA ARG A 34 -1.65 1.13 4.71
C ARG A 34 -0.63 1.11 5.86
N ARG A 35 -0.93 1.70 7.01
CA ARG A 35 0.03 1.86 8.11
C ARG A 35 0.54 0.54 8.65
N ASN A 36 -0.30 -0.49 8.63
CA ASN A 36 0.04 -1.86 9.03
C ASN A 36 0.42 -2.74 7.85
N ASN A 37 0.75 -2.17 6.69
CA ASN A 37 1.22 -2.91 5.54
C ASN A 37 2.75 -2.84 5.46
N LEU A 38 3.43 -3.99 5.40
CA LEU A 38 4.85 -4.04 5.08
C LEU A 38 5.07 -4.70 3.71
N ILE A 39 6.16 -4.27 3.05
CA ILE A 39 6.55 -4.77 1.73
C ILE A 39 7.91 -5.46 1.83
N PHE A 40 7.93 -6.75 1.52
CA PHE A 40 9.13 -7.56 1.45
C PHE A 40 9.56 -7.73 0.00
N LYS A 41 10.80 -7.36 -0.32
CA LYS A 41 11.38 -7.43 -1.66
C LYS A 41 12.44 -8.51 -1.70
N GLY A 42 12.68 -9.08 -2.88
CA GLY A 42 13.76 -10.04 -3.11
C GLY A 42 13.47 -11.48 -2.66
N LEU A 43 12.27 -11.78 -2.16
CA LEU A 43 11.88 -13.13 -1.83
C LEU A 43 11.58 -13.93 -3.11
N PRO A 44 12.25 -15.07 -3.34
CA PRO A 44 12.04 -15.88 -4.52
C PRO A 44 10.60 -16.36 -4.58
N LYS A 45 10.08 -16.54 -5.80
CA LYS A 45 8.74 -17.09 -6.03
C LYS A 45 8.85 -18.61 -6.20
N GLN A 46 7.80 -19.32 -5.81
CA GLN A 46 7.66 -20.73 -6.16
C GLN A 46 6.79 -20.89 -7.41
N PRO A 47 7.03 -21.91 -8.26
CA PRO A 47 6.10 -22.26 -9.33
C PRO A 47 4.72 -22.55 -8.73
N SER A 48 3.67 -21.95 -9.29
CA SER A 48 2.27 -22.15 -8.83
C SER A 48 2.01 -21.79 -7.36
N GLU A 49 2.75 -20.83 -6.81
CA GLU A 49 2.61 -20.31 -5.44
C GLU A 49 1.17 -19.84 -5.16
N THR A 50 0.54 -20.44 -4.15
CA THR A 50 -0.75 -20.00 -3.59
C THR A 50 -0.54 -18.89 -2.57
N TRP A 51 -1.63 -18.30 -2.06
CA TRP A 51 -1.54 -17.32 -0.97
C TRP A 51 -0.98 -17.94 0.31
N SER A 52 -1.34 -19.21 0.60
CA SER A 52 -0.80 -19.93 1.76
C SER A 52 0.71 -20.14 1.63
N ASP A 53 1.18 -20.50 0.43
CA ASP A 53 2.62 -20.66 0.18
C ASP A 53 3.37 -19.33 0.32
N THR A 54 2.77 -18.24 -0.16
CA THR A 54 3.33 -16.88 -0.02
C THR A 54 3.51 -16.52 1.46
N GLU A 55 2.52 -16.83 2.29
CA GLU A 55 2.59 -16.62 3.74
C GLU A 55 3.68 -17.47 4.38
N GLN A 56 3.76 -18.76 4.04
CA GLN A 56 4.81 -19.63 4.58
C GLN A 56 6.21 -19.16 4.20
N ILE A 57 6.43 -18.74 2.94
CA ILE A 57 7.70 -18.17 2.49
C ILE A 57 8.09 -16.96 3.36
N LEU A 58 7.12 -16.10 3.68
CA LEU A 58 7.37 -14.93 4.52
C LEU A 58 7.70 -15.34 5.96
N ARG A 59 6.93 -16.26 6.57
CA ARG A 59 7.18 -16.76 7.93
C ARG A 59 8.54 -17.44 8.05
N ASP A 60 8.89 -18.29 7.10
CA ASP A 60 10.19 -18.95 7.05
C ASP A 60 11.33 -17.94 6.94
N PHE A 61 11.14 -16.89 6.13
CA PHE A 61 12.13 -15.83 5.99
C PHE A 61 12.33 -15.05 7.30
N THR A 62 11.24 -14.61 7.94
CA THR A 62 11.35 -13.81 9.18
C THR A 62 11.89 -14.62 10.34
N LEU A 63 11.48 -15.90 10.45
CA LEU A 63 12.00 -16.79 11.48
C LEU A 63 13.49 -17.05 11.27
N ARG A 64 13.91 -17.33 10.03
CA ARG A 64 15.30 -17.69 9.71
C ARG A 64 16.27 -16.52 9.79
N HIS A 65 15.87 -15.34 9.31
CA HIS A 65 16.78 -14.21 9.15
C HIS A 65 16.62 -13.13 10.21
N LEU A 66 15.45 -13.03 10.83
CA LEU A 66 15.15 -12.01 11.82
C LEU A 66 14.84 -12.60 13.20
N GLU A 67 14.80 -13.93 13.33
CA GLU A 67 14.50 -14.65 14.58
C GLU A 67 13.15 -14.21 15.20
N LEU A 68 12.18 -13.87 14.34
CA LEU A 68 10.88 -13.31 14.76
C LEU A 68 9.72 -14.11 14.15
N ASP A 69 8.71 -14.38 14.99
CA ASP A 69 7.37 -14.75 14.54
C ASP A 69 6.58 -13.48 14.22
N ILE A 70 5.98 -13.44 13.03
CA ILE A 70 5.17 -12.33 12.54
C ILE A 70 3.75 -12.33 13.12
N GLY A 71 3.35 -13.39 13.83
CA GLY A 71 2.04 -13.49 14.48
C GLY A 71 0.89 -13.50 13.47
N ASP A 72 -0.23 -12.87 13.85
CA ASP A 72 -1.45 -12.85 13.05
C ASP A 72 -1.40 -11.81 11.92
N VAL A 73 -1.62 -12.31 10.71
CA VAL A 73 -1.67 -11.51 9.49
C VAL A 73 -3.09 -11.55 8.92
N GLU A 74 -3.60 -10.40 8.48
CA GLU A 74 -4.92 -10.31 7.83
C GLU A 74 -4.84 -10.82 6.38
N ARG A 75 -3.74 -10.48 5.69
CA ARG A 75 -3.54 -10.83 4.28
C ARG A 75 -2.05 -10.85 3.93
N VAL A 76 -1.65 -11.85 3.16
CA VAL A 76 -0.33 -11.93 2.53
C VAL A 76 -0.49 -12.27 1.05
N HIS A 77 0.13 -11.49 0.17
CA HIS A 77 0.09 -11.76 -1.27
C HIS A 77 1.20 -11.02 -2.03
N ARG A 78 1.48 -11.47 -3.25
CA ARG A 78 2.41 -10.80 -4.17
C ARG A 78 1.77 -9.56 -4.79
N LEU A 79 2.51 -8.47 -4.87
CA LEU A 79 2.10 -7.22 -5.50
C LEU A 79 2.28 -7.26 -7.03
N GLY A 80 1.28 -6.72 -7.74
CA GLY A 80 1.35 -6.51 -9.19
C GLY A 80 1.05 -7.74 -10.05
N ARG A 81 1.04 -7.52 -11.37
CA ARG A 81 0.76 -8.57 -12.36
C ARG A 81 1.87 -9.61 -12.41
N TYR A 82 1.51 -10.85 -12.70
CA TYR A 82 2.47 -11.95 -12.81
C TYR A 82 3.49 -11.66 -13.91
N CYS A 83 4.76 -11.88 -13.59
CA CYS A 83 5.88 -11.78 -14.52
C CYS A 83 6.81 -12.97 -14.29
N ARG A 84 7.31 -13.57 -15.39
CA ARG A 84 8.15 -14.77 -15.30
C ARG A 84 9.50 -14.47 -14.64
N ASP A 85 10.11 -13.36 -15.03
CA ASP A 85 11.49 -13.01 -14.67
C ASP A 85 11.61 -12.08 -13.46
N PHE A 86 10.48 -11.80 -12.80
CA PHE A 86 10.45 -10.85 -11.69
C PHE A 86 9.86 -11.47 -10.41
N HIS A 87 10.67 -11.45 -9.35
CA HIS A 87 10.26 -11.77 -8.00
C HIS A 87 9.44 -10.63 -7.42
N ARG A 88 8.12 -10.73 -7.58
CA ARG A 88 7.19 -9.71 -7.10
C ARG A 88 7.34 -9.52 -5.59
N PRO A 89 7.29 -8.27 -5.10
CA PRO A 89 7.30 -8.01 -3.67
C PRO A 89 6.10 -8.67 -3.01
N ILE A 90 6.28 -9.17 -1.78
CA ILE A 90 5.20 -9.62 -0.92
C ILE A 90 4.71 -8.41 -0.13
N VAL A 91 3.41 -8.15 -0.16
CA VAL A 91 2.77 -7.26 0.80
C VAL A 91 2.06 -8.09 1.85
N VAL A 92 2.28 -7.73 3.11
CA VAL A 92 1.57 -8.28 4.26
C VAL A 92 0.81 -7.15 4.94
N LYS A 93 -0.41 -7.45 5.38
CA LYS A 93 -1.22 -6.60 6.26
C LYS A 93 -1.30 -7.28 7.61
N PHE A 94 -0.74 -6.66 8.64
CA PHE A 94 -0.75 -7.19 10.01
C PHE A 94 -2.08 -6.91 10.70
N LEU A 95 -2.59 -7.88 11.47
CA LEU A 95 -3.81 -7.68 12.23
C LEU A 95 -3.59 -6.68 13.38
N ASN A 96 -2.43 -6.78 14.04
CA ASN A 96 -2.04 -5.94 15.15
C ASN A 96 -0.84 -5.08 14.79
N PHE A 97 -0.89 -3.78 15.10
CA PHE A 97 0.23 -2.85 14.99
C PHE A 97 0.28 -1.99 16.25
N LYS A 98 1.48 -1.73 16.77
CA LYS A 98 1.71 -0.98 18.01
C LYS A 98 2.18 0.45 17.72
#